data_AF-A0A4Q9XSH7-F1
#
_entry.id   AF-A0A4Q9XSH7-F1
#
_cell.length_a   1.000
_cell.length_b   1.000
_cell.length_c   1.000
_cell.angle_alpha   90.00
_cell.angle_beta   90.00
_cell.angle_gamma   90.00
#
_symmetry.space_group_name_H-M   'P 1'
#
loop_
_entity.id
_entity.type
_entity.pdbx_description
1 polymer ?
#
loop_
_entity_poly.entity_id
_entity_poly.type
_entity_poly.pdbx_seq_one_letter_code
_entity_poly.pdbx_strand_id
1 'polypeptide(L)'
;MSSAHYNIEAVSSLVHVLNSGIDFYREAKEKVADSQTQPYFDRMISRREMVKQLLTPYAKAETGDFKALDTGSNFALEARHWHTTILAKIASDEQHTWVSQLEEVEDKTLEKFDEVIAQGQSVACEAALQKGRELMQSCHDQMLSLQKATKH
;
A
#
# COMPACT_ATOMS: atom_id res chain seq x y z
N MET A 1 -27.97 22.85 5.64
CA MET A 1 -26.65 22.39 6.11
C MET A 1 -26.38 21.09 5.39
N SER A 2 -25.49 21.08 4.40
CA SER A 2 -25.18 19.88 3.63
C SER A 2 -24.29 19.00 4.47
N SER A 3 -24.80 17.85 4.89
CA SER A 3 -24.01 16.81 5.56
C SER A 3 -22.89 16.42 4.60
N ALA A 4 -21.65 16.79 4.91
CA ALA A 4 -20.49 16.29 4.18
C ALA A 4 -20.51 14.76 4.31
N HIS A 5 -20.92 14.08 3.24
CA HIS A 5 -20.91 12.62 3.19
C HIS A 5 -19.46 12.17 3.11
N TYR A 6 -18.86 11.96 4.28
CA TYR A 6 -17.57 11.29 4.43
C TYR A 6 -17.64 9.92 3.74
N ASN A 7 -16.73 9.64 2.79
CA ASN A 7 -16.75 8.40 2.03
C ASN A 7 -16.00 7.28 2.77
N ILE A 8 -16.71 6.67 3.73
CA ILE A 8 -16.20 5.55 4.53
C ILE A 8 -15.66 4.41 3.64
N GLU A 9 -16.31 4.15 2.51
CA GLU A 9 -15.94 3.05 1.60
C GLU A 9 -14.60 3.29 0.91
N ALA A 10 -14.30 4.54 0.55
CA ALA A 10 -13.03 4.93 -0.04
C ALA A 10 -11.87 4.72 0.94
N VAL A 11 -12.04 5.11 2.21
CA VAL A 11 -11.01 4.91 3.24
C VAL A 11 -10.88 3.43 3.61
N SER A 12 -11.99 2.69 3.67
CA SER A 12 -11.97 1.23 3.83
C SER A 12 -11.19 0.54 2.69
N SER A 13 -11.42 0.94 1.44
CA SER A 13 -10.65 0.43 0.29
C SER A 13 -9.15 0.71 0.46
N LEU A 14 -8.77 1.91 0.90
CA LEU A 14 -7.37 2.26 1.15
C LEU A 14 -6.74 1.44 2.29
N VAL A 15 -7.48 1.16 3.36
CA VAL A 15 -7.04 0.23 4.42
C VAL A 15 -6.80 -1.18 3.86
N HIS A 16 -7.61 -1.65 2.91
CA HIS A 16 -7.35 -2.92 2.22
C HIS A 16 -6.08 -2.89 1.39
N VAL A 17 -5.81 -1.81 0.66
CA VAL A 17 -4.54 -1.63 -0.08
C VAL A 17 -3.34 -1.75 0.85
N LEU A 18 -3.40 -1.10 2.01
CA LEU A 18 -2.35 -1.14 3.01
C LEU A 18 -2.14 -2.57 3.54
N ASN A 19 -3.22 -3.28 3.88
CA ASN A 19 -3.18 -4.68 4.30
C ASN A 19 -2.53 -5.59 3.23
N SER A 20 -2.98 -5.50 1.97
CA SER A 20 -2.41 -6.29 0.88
C SER A 20 -0.92 -5.98 0.65
N GLY A 21 -0.51 -4.73 0.80
CA GLY A 21 0.91 -4.35 0.76
C GLY A 21 1.72 -4.94 1.93
N ILE A 22 1.16 -4.99 3.14
CA ILE A 22 1.81 -5.62 4.30
C ILE A 22 2.04 -7.11 4.06
N ASP A 23 1.00 -7.84 3.63
CA ASP A 23 1.08 -9.27 3.34
C ASP A 23 2.08 -9.54 2.22
N PHE A 24 2.01 -8.74 1.16
CA PHE A 24 2.97 -8.77 0.06
C PHE A 24 4.42 -8.68 0.55
N TYR A 25 4.75 -7.65 1.35
CA TYR A 25 6.13 -7.44 1.79
C TYR A 25 6.60 -8.53 2.76
N ARG A 26 5.70 -9.13 3.54
CA ARG A 26 6.02 -10.30 4.37
C ARG A 26 6.37 -11.51 3.50
N GLU A 27 5.55 -11.81 2.49
CA GLU A 27 5.85 -12.90 1.54
C GLU A 27 7.12 -12.65 0.72
N ALA A 28 7.35 -11.42 0.27
CA ALA A 28 8.57 -11.02 -0.44
C ALA A 28 9.81 -11.22 0.44
N LYS A 29 9.72 -10.86 1.71
CA LYS A 29 10.78 -11.04 2.72
C LYS A 29 11.13 -12.52 2.93
N GLU A 30 10.15 -13.43 2.90
CA GLU A 30 10.40 -14.86 3.01
C GLU A 30 11.12 -15.44 1.78
N LYS A 31 10.88 -14.87 0.60
CA LYS A 31 11.44 -15.37 -0.68
C LYS A 31 12.80 -14.78 -1.03
N VAL A 32 13.14 -13.59 -0.54
CA VAL A 32 14.45 -12.97 -0.79
C VAL A 32 15.46 -13.43 0.26
N ALA A 33 16.46 -14.21 -0.17
CA ALA A 33 17.53 -14.71 0.70
C ALA A 33 18.60 -13.65 1.06
N ASP A 34 18.64 -12.51 0.36
CA ASP A 34 19.65 -11.49 0.57
C ASP A 34 19.36 -10.58 1.78
N SER A 35 20.32 -10.57 2.71
CA SER A 35 20.29 -9.75 3.93
C SER A 35 20.26 -8.24 3.69
N GLN A 36 20.73 -7.74 2.53
CA GLN A 36 20.79 -6.30 2.27
C GLN A 36 19.42 -5.71 1.92
N THR A 37 18.53 -6.54 1.38
CA THR A 37 17.19 -6.12 0.94
C THR A 37 16.17 -6.17 2.09
N GLN A 38 16.35 -7.08 3.04
CA GLN A 38 15.46 -7.31 4.19
C GLN A 38 15.08 -6.03 4.98
N PRO A 39 16.01 -5.10 5.28
CA PRO A 39 15.68 -3.87 6.00
C PRO A 39 14.72 -2.94 5.26
N TYR A 40 14.69 -2.98 3.92
CA TYR A 40 13.75 -2.20 3.13
C TYR A 40 12.34 -2.73 3.30
N PHE A 41 12.14 -4.05 3.21
CA PHE A 41 10.84 -4.67 3.41
C PHE A 41 10.29 -4.45 4.82
N ASP A 42 11.14 -4.57 5.85
CA ASP A 42 10.75 -4.30 7.23
C ASP A 42 10.25 -2.87 7.45
N ARG A 43 10.90 -1.90 6.80
CA ARG A 43 10.44 -0.51 6.82
C ARG A 43 9.11 -0.32 6.09
N MET A 44 8.92 -0.97 4.94
CA MET A 44 7.65 -0.89 4.21
C MET A 44 6.49 -1.47 5.02
N ILE A 45 6.68 -2.65 5.62
CA ILE A 45 5.71 -3.29 6.51
C ILE A 45 5.37 -2.35 7.67
N SER A 46 6.38 -1.90 8.41
CA SER A 46 6.19 -1.08 9.62
C SER A 46 5.44 0.22 9.31
N ARG A 47 5.78 0.90 8.22
CA ARG A 47 5.11 2.15 7.83
C ARG A 47 3.68 1.92 7.38
N ARG A 48 3.42 0.87 6.60
CA ARG A 48 2.05 0.53 6.19
C ARG A 48 1.19 0.14 7.39
N GLU A 49 1.74 -0.55 8.39
CA GLU A 49 1.06 -0.84 9.66
C GLU A 49 0.71 0.45 10.43
N MET A 50 1.64 1.40 10.52
CA MET A 50 1.38 2.70 11.14
C MET A 50 0.25 3.46 10.42
N VAL A 51 0.27 3.49 9.08
CA VAL A 51 -0.78 4.19 8.32
C VAL A 51 -2.12 3.45 8.40
N LYS A 52 -2.12 2.12 8.39
CA LYS A 52 -3.34 1.33 8.64
C LYS A 52 -3.96 1.76 9.97
N GLN A 53 -3.20 1.72 11.06
CA GLN A 53 -3.68 2.09 12.39
C GLN A 53 -4.22 3.53 12.44
N LEU A 54 -3.58 4.45 11.72
CA LEU A 54 -4.01 5.83 11.60
C LEU A 54 -5.37 5.97 10.89
N LEU A 55 -5.64 5.15 9.89
CA LEU A 55 -6.85 5.24 9.05
C LEU A 55 -8.01 4.35 9.55
N THR A 56 -7.74 3.30 10.32
CA THR A 56 -8.75 2.38 10.86
C THR A 56 -9.93 3.07 11.55
N PRO A 57 -9.76 4.12 12.39
CA PRO A 57 -10.89 4.80 13.03
C PRO A 57 -11.91 5.42 12.06
N TYR A 58 -11.49 5.67 10.82
CA TYR A 58 -12.32 6.28 9.78
C TYR A 58 -12.94 5.22 8.86
N ALA A 59 -12.33 4.04 8.70
CA ALA A 59 -12.89 2.96 7.89
C ALA A 59 -14.15 2.34 8.54
N LYS A 60 -14.99 1.64 7.75
CA LYS A 60 -16.01 0.74 8.30
C LYS A 60 -15.30 -0.24 9.22
N ALA A 61 -15.86 -0.52 10.41
CA ALA A 61 -15.33 -1.53 11.32
C ALA A 61 -15.01 -2.80 10.51
N GLU A 62 -13.78 -3.31 10.62
CA GLU A 62 -13.38 -4.60 10.06
C GLU A 62 -14.20 -5.70 10.79
N THR A 63 -15.49 -5.84 10.49
CA THR A 63 -16.31 -6.96 10.97
C THR A 63 -15.89 -8.18 10.18
N GLY A 64 -14.73 -8.75 10.52
CA GLY A 64 -14.31 -10.14 10.35
C GLY A 64 -14.29 -10.76 8.95
N ASP A 65 -14.88 -10.13 7.93
CA ASP A 65 -15.02 -10.71 6.61
C ASP A 65 -14.41 -9.76 5.59
N PHE A 66 -13.09 -9.95 5.38
CA PHE A 66 -12.30 -9.35 4.30
C PHE A 66 -12.93 -9.55 2.91
N LYS A 67 -13.97 -10.40 2.77
CA LYS A 67 -14.77 -10.59 1.56
C LYS A 67 -15.85 -9.53 1.31
N ALA A 68 -16.31 -8.80 2.32
CA ALA A 68 -17.54 -7.99 2.22
C ALA A 68 -17.32 -6.55 1.72
N LEU A 69 -16.10 -6.02 1.81
CA LEU A 69 -15.70 -4.78 1.13
C LEU A 69 -15.32 -5.16 -0.30
N ASP A 70 -16.37 -5.48 -1.06
CA ASP A 70 -16.42 -5.79 -2.48
C ASP A 70 -15.08 -6.21 -3.11
N THR A 71 -14.94 -7.53 -3.28
CA THR A 71 -14.03 -8.16 -4.25
C THR A 71 -14.09 -7.54 -5.67
N GLY A 72 -15.01 -6.61 -5.95
CA GLY A 72 -15.14 -5.82 -7.17
C GLY A 72 -14.46 -4.44 -7.20
N SER A 73 -13.81 -3.93 -6.14
CA SER A 73 -13.04 -2.69 -6.32
C SER A 73 -11.85 -2.95 -7.25
N ASN A 74 -11.77 -2.22 -8.37
CA ASN A 74 -10.76 -2.43 -9.42
C ASN A 74 -9.33 -2.51 -8.85
N PHE A 75 -9.04 -1.68 -7.84
CA PHE A 75 -7.75 -1.63 -7.19
C PHE A 75 -7.43 -2.91 -6.38
N ALA A 76 -8.39 -3.51 -5.67
CA ALA A 76 -8.14 -4.73 -4.90
C ALA A 76 -7.80 -5.93 -5.82
N LEU A 77 -8.44 -5.98 -7.00
CA LEU A 77 -8.14 -6.96 -8.02
C LEU A 77 -6.75 -6.74 -8.62
N GLU A 78 -6.42 -5.49 -8.96
CA GLU A 78 -5.10 -5.10 -9.46
C GLU A 78 -3.97 -5.37 -8.46
N ALA A 79 -4.20 -5.07 -7.18
CA ALA A 79 -3.24 -5.35 -6.11
C ALA A 79 -2.92 -6.84 -6.00
N ARG A 80 -3.93 -7.73 -6.09
CA ARG A 80 -3.71 -9.18 -6.12
C ARG A 80 -2.96 -9.63 -7.37
N HIS A 81 -3.22 -9.02 -8.52
CA HIS A 81 -2.53 -9.33 -9.76
C HIS A 81 -1.04 -8.95 -9.70
N TRP A 82 -0.71 -7.76 -9.19
CA TRP A 82 0.69 -7.38 -8.99
C TRP A 82 1.35 -8.23 -7.91
N HIS A 83 0.63 -8.57 -6.84
CA HIS A 83 1.13 -9.44 -5.78
C HIS A 83 1.70 -10.76 -6.34
N THR A 84 0.90 -11.50 -7.11
CA THR A 84 1.35 -12.78 -7.68
C THR A 84 2.46 -12.61 -8.72
N THR A 85 2.35 -11.59 -9.56
CA THR A 85 3.33 -11.31 -10.63
C THR A 85 4.70 -10.95 -10.06
N ILE A 86 4.75 -10.07 -9.04
CA ILE A 86 5.99 -9.61 -8.43
C ILE A 86 6.65 -10.74 -7.65
N LEU A 87 5.88 -11.51 -6.89
CA LEU A 87 6.44 -12.66 -6.15
C LEU A 87 7.06 -13.71 -7.07
N ALA A 88 6.50 -13.93 -8.27
CA ALA A 88 7.10 -14.82 -9.25
C ALA A 88 8.46 -14.29 -9.75
N LYS A 89 8.58 -12.98 -9.97
CA LYS A 89 9.83 -12.32 -10.39
C LYS A 89 10.88 -12.26 -9.27
N ILE A 90 10.45 -12.10 -8.03
CA ILE A 90 11.32 -12.21 -6.85
C ILE A 90 11.92 -13.62 -6.79
N ALA A 91 11.11 -14.65 -7.01
CA ALA A 91 11.57 -16.03 -7.01
C ALA A 91 12.51 -16.38 -8.17
N SER A 92 12.49 -15.60 -9.26
CA SER A 92 13.42 -15.76 -10.40
C SER A 92 14.72 -14.95 -10.28
N ASP A 93 14.95 -14.28 -9.15
CA ASP A 93 16.18 -13.54 -8.80
C ASP A 93 16.61 -12.44 -9.80
N GLU A 94 15.64 -11.80 -10.46
CA GLU A 94 15.92 -10.62 -11.30
C GLU A 94 15.79 -9.34 -10.49
N GLN A 95 16.84 -9.00 -9.72
CA GLN A 95 16.81 -7.90 -8.74
C GLN A 95 16.23 -6.61 -9.28
N HIS A 96 16.77 -6.10 -10.39
CA HIS A 96 16.29 -4.85 -10.97
C HIS A 96 14.83 -4.94 -11.44
N THR A 97 14.44 -6.08 -12.02
CA THR A 97 13.08 -6.31 -12.53
C THR A 97 12.06 -6.28 -11.39
N TRP A 98 12.29 -7.01 -10.29
CA TRP A 98 11.31 -7.02 -9.21
C TRP A 98 11.31 -5.71 -8.41
N VAL A 99 12.46 -5.06 -8.21
CA VAL A 99 12.51 -3.73 -7.55
C VAL A 99 11.72 -2.69 -8.35
N SER A 100 11.82 -2.70 -9.68
CA SER A 100 11.06 -1.78 -10.53
C SER A 100 9.55 -1.98 -10.42
N GLN A 101 9.11 -3.22 -10.21
CA GLN A 101 7.69 -3.52 -10.05
C GLN A 101 7.18 -3.15 -8.66
N LEU A 102 8.04 -3.24 -7.63
CA LEU A 102 7.70 -2.72 -6.30
C LEU A 102 7.53 -1.20 -6.32
N GLU A 103 8.40 -0.49 -7.02
CA GLU A 103 8.30 0.95 -7.16
C GLU A 103 6.96 1.36 -7.80
N GLU A 104 6.55 0.67 -8.87
CA GLU A 104 5.22 0.85 -9.50
C GLU A 104 4.06 0.61 -8.51
N VAL A 105 4.18 -0.37 -7.59
CA VAL A 105 3.15 -0.61 -6.56
C VAL A 105 3.11 0.51 -5.52
N GLU A 106 4.27 1.06 -5.14
CA GLU A 106 4.32 2.21 -4.23
C GLU A 106 3.72 3.46 -4.88
N ASP A 107 3.98 3.71 -6.16
CA ASP A 107 3.39 4.81 -6.91
C ASP A 107 1.85 4.72 -6.96
N LYS A 108 1.32 3.56 -7.33
CA LYS A 108 -0.15 3.34 -7.35
C LYS A 108 -0.79 3.39 -5.97
N THR A 109 -0.03 3.08 -4.92
CA THR A 109 -0.49 3.31 -3.54
C THR A 109 -0.67 4.82 -3.32
N LEU A 110 0.26 5.67 -3.76
CA LEU A 110 0.15 7.13 -3.66
C LEU A 110 -1.00 7.69 -4.49
N GLU A 111 -1.17 7.23 -5.73
CA GLU A 111 -2.32 7.58 -6.56
C GLU A 111 -3.63 7.28 -5.83
N LYS A 112 -3.71 6.14 -5.14
CA LYS A 112 -4.91 5.81 -4.37
C LYS A 112 -5.15 6.74 -3.18
N PHE A 113 -4.09 7.19 -2.50
CA PHE A 113 -4.22 8.24 -1.48
C PHE A 113 -4.79 9.52 -2.09
N ASP A 114 -4.26 9.95 -3.23
CA ASP A 114 -4.68 11.17 -3.93
C ASP A 114 -6.16 11.10 -4.38
N GLU A 115 -6.58 9.96 -4.94
CA GLU A 115 -7.98 9.71 -5.27
C GLU A 115 -8.90 9.83 -4.07
N VAL A 116 -8.53 9.23 -2.93
CA VAL A 116 -9.37 9.22 -1.71
C VAL A 116 -9.43 10.60 -1.08
N ILE A 117 -8.31 11.34 -1.07
CA ILE A 117 -8.25 12.72 -0.58
C ILE A 117 -9.14 13.64 -1.44
N ALA A 118 -9.07 13.50 -2.77
CA ALA A 118 -9.84 14.33 -3.71
C ALA A 118 -11.36 14.16 -3.60
N GLN A 119 -11.85 13.06 -3.02
CA GLN A 119 -13.28 12.79 -2.83
C GLN A 119 -13.92 13.62 -1.70
N GLY A 120 -13.11 14.35 -0.90
CA GLY A 120 -13.59 15.17 0.20
C GLY A 120 -13.94 14.33 1.43
N GLN A 121 -13.30 14.64 2.56
CA GLN A 121 -13.44 13.87 3.80
C GLN A 121 -13.78 14.82 4.97
N SER A 122 -14.02 14.24 6.15
CA SER A 122 -14.04 15.08 7.37
C SER A 122 -12.64 15.63 7.64
N VAL A 123 -12.54 16.81 8.27
CA VAL A 123 -11.24 17.45 8.58
C VAL A 123 -10.27 16.51 9.30
N ALA A 124 -10.77 15.71 10.26
CA ALA A 124 -9.96 14.76 11.00
C ALA A 124 -9.46 13.59 10.11
N CYS A 125 -10.32 13.08 9.24
CA CYS A 125 -9.95 12.02 8.30
C CYS A 125 -8.96 12.52 7.24
N GLU A 126 -9.17 13.72 6.70
CA GLU A 126 -8.26 14.33 5.73
C GLU A 126 -6.86 14.54 6.33
N ALA A 127 -6.77 15.05 7.56
CA ALA A 127 -5.49 15.17 8.25
C ALA A 127 -4.79 13.81 8.44
N ALA A 128 -5.55 12.75 8.75
CA ALA A 128 -5.03 11.39 8.84
C ALA A 128 -4.56 10.85 7.48
N LEU A 129 -5.31 11.10 6.41
CA LEU A 129 -4.95 10.71 5.04
C LEU A 129 -3.69 11.42 4.55
N GLN A 130 -3.56 12.72 4.79
CA GLN A 130 -2.37 13.48 4.41
C GLN A 130 -1.11 12.96 5.10
N LYS A 131 -1.20 12.74 6.42
CA LYS A 131 -0.10 12.14 7.19
C LYS A 131 0.22 10.72 6.71
N GLY A 132 -0.79 9.93 6.36
CA GLY A 132 -0.62 8.60 5.77
C GLY A 132 0.10 8.67 4.42
N ARG A 133 -0.31 9.59 3.55
CA ARG A 133 0.29 9.83 2.24
C ARG A 133 1.77 10.22 2.36
N GLU A 134 2.12 11.11 3.28
CA GLU A 134 3.52 11.50 3.54
C GLU A 134 4.40 10.29 3.95
N LEU A 135 3.87 9.42 4.80
CA LEU A 135 4.57 8.20 5.21
C LEU A 135 4.77 7.23 4.02
N MET A 136 3.76 7.08 3.17
CA MET A 136 3.84 6.27 1.94
C MET A 136 4.74 6.91 0.89
N GLN A 137 4.81 8.24 0.80
CA GLN A 137 5.72 8.94 -0.10
C GLN A 137 7.16 8.58 0.25
N SER A 138 7.48 8.55 1.53
CA SER A 138 8.83 8.15 1.96
C SER A 138 9.09 6.65 1.75
N CYS A 139 8.06 5.79 1.61
CA CYS A 139 8.23 4.39 1.18
C CYS A 139 8.58 4.34 -0.31
N HIS A 140 7.79 5.01 -1.14
CA HIS A 140 8.04 5.17 -2.56
C HIS A 140 9.45 5.69 -2.84
N ASP A 141 9.88 6.78 -2.19
CA ASP A 141 11.20 7.37 -2.43
C ASP A 141 12.36 6.43 -2.07
N GLN A 142 12.18 5.59 -1.05
CA GLN A 142 13.14 4.56 -0.69
C GLN A 142 13.20 3.45 -1.75
N MET A 143 12.05 3.01 -2.28
CA MET A 143 11.99 2.00 -3.33
C MET A 143 12.58 2.53 -4.64
N LEU A 144 12.27 3.77 -5.00
CA LEU A 144 12.87 4.47 -6.13
C LEU A 144 14.39 4.58 -5.99
N SER A 145 14.90 4.87 -4.78
CA SER A 145 16.33 4.88 -4.52
C SER A 145 16.96 3.48 -4.71
N LEU A 146 16.29 2.42 -4.26
CA LEU A 146 16.75 1.04 -4.44
C LEU A 146 16.72 0.65 -5.93
N GLN A 147 15.70 1.04 -6.67
CA GLN A 147 15.59 0.81 -8.10
C GLN A 147 16.75 1.45 -8.87
N LYS A 148 17.07 2.71 -8.53
CA LYS A 148 18.21 3.43 -9.13
C LYS A 148 19.54 2.74 -8.84
N ALA A 149 19.70 2.19 -7.63
CA ALA A 149 20.91 1.48 -7.22
C ALA A 149 21.09 0.11 -7.90
N THR A 150 20.01 -0.49 -8.43
CA THR A 150 20.06 -1.81 -9.09
C THR A 150 20.17 -1.72 -10.61
N LYS A 151 20.19 -0.51 -11.19
CA LYS A 151 20.20 -0.25 -12.64
C LYS A 151 21.60 -0.45 -13.30
N HIS A 152 22.40 -1.39 -12.79
CA HIS A 152 23.78 -1.63 -13.25
C HIS A 152 23.87 -2.75 -14.28
#